data_AF-A0A7U7GEB4-F1
#
_entry.id   AF-A0A7U7GEB4-F1
#
_cell.length_a   1.000
_cell.length_b   1.000
_cell.length_c   1.000
_cell.angle_alpha   90.00
_cell.angle_beta   90.00
_cell.angle_gamma   90.00
#
_symmetry.space_group_name_H-M   'P 1'
#
loop_
_entity.id
_entity.type
_entity.pdbx_description
1 polymer ?
#
loop_
_entity_poly.entity_id
_entity_poly.type
_entity_poly.pdbx_seq_one_letter_code
_entity_poly.pdbx_strand_id
1 'polypeptide(L)' 'MSFEQAAEAFFDPFLKIIDASQRDETRDAMIGRDDIGRLLFVVHLLFEDDGIRLISARRATREERRFYENE' A
#
# COMPACT_ATOMS: atom_id res chain seq x y z
N MET A 1 -4.06 11.58 7.05
CA MET A 1 -3.84 10.14 7.28
C MET A 1 -2.40 10.02 7.71
N SER A 2 -2.16 9.40 8.85
CA SER A 2 -0.81 9.20 9.36
C SER A 2 -0.21 7.90 8.82
N PHE A 3 1.10 7.70 9.01
CA PHE A 3 1.74 6.45 8.60
C PHE A 3 1.35 5.27 9.49
N GLU A 4 1.04 5.51 10.76
CA GLU A 4 0.51 4.50 11.67
C GLU A 4 -0.82 3.93 11.14
N GLN A 5 -1.72 4.80 10.67
CA GLN A 5 -2.96 4.38 10.03
C GLN A 5 -2.73 3.67 8.69
N ALA A 6 -1.75 4.13 7.91
CA ALA A 6 -1.42 3.48 6.64
C ALA A 6 -0.82 2.08 6.83
N ALA A 7 -0.12 1.85 7.94
CA ALA A 7 0.45 0.55 8.29
C ALA A 7 -0.64 -0.51 8.53
N GLU A 8 -1.83 -0.11 8.97
CA GLU A 8 -2.96 -1.03 9.19
C GLU A 8 -3.36 -1.76 7.90
N ALA A 9 -3.22 -1.12 6.74
CA ALA A 9 -3.55 -1.73 5.46
C ALA A 9 -2.66 -2.92 5.07
N PHE A 10 -1.50 -3.11 5.72
CA PHE A 10 -0.67 -4.31 5.52
C PHE A 10 -1.27 -5.55 6.18
N PHE A 11 -2.22 -5.37 7.09
CA PHE A 11 -2.95 -6.48 7.72
C PHE A 11 -4.21 -6.88 6.96
N ASP A 12 -4.48 -6.26 5.80
CA ASP A 12 -5.56 -6.70 4.93
C ASP A 12 -5.24 -8.08 4.33
N PRO A 13 -6.06 -9.12 4.61
CA PRO A 13 -5.83 -10.44 4.03
C PRO A 13 -5.96 -10.47 2.50
N PHE A 14 -6.54 -9.44 1.89
CA PHE A 14 -6.72 -9.29 0.45
C PHE A 14 -5.81 -8.22 -0.16
N LEU A 15 -4.75 -7.80 0.53
CA LEU A 15 -3.84 -6.78 0.02
C LEU A 15 -3.30 -7.16 -1.37
N LYS A 16 -3.20 -6.17 -2.25
CA LYS A 16 -2.65 -6.34 -3.60
C LYS A 16 -1.33 -5.56 -3.71
N ILE A 17 -0.25 -6.23 -4.12
CA ILE A 17 1.04 -5.59 -4.40
C ILE A 17 1.05 -5.07 -5.84
N ILE A 18 1.63 -3.89 -6.04
CA ILE A 18 1.73 -3.17 -7.30
C ILE A 18 3.18 -2.70 -7.45
N ASP A 19 3.75 -2.88 -8.64
CA ASP A 19 5.04 -2.28 -8.97
C ASP A 19 4.89 -0.75 -9.03
N ALA A 20 5.60 -0.06 -8.14
CA ALA A 20 5.64 1.39 -8.07
C ALA A 20 7.04 1.95 -8.37
N SER A 21 7.89 1.14 -9.01
CA SER A 21 9.24 1.49 -9.37
C SER A 21 9.27 2.71 -10.29
N GLN A 22 10.21 3.61 -10.06
CA GLN A 22 10.43 4.77 -10.93
C GLN A 22 11.88 4.83 -11.37
N ARG A 23 12.10 4.69 -12.69
CA ARG A 23 13.39 4.81 -13.40
C ARG A 23 14.53 4.02 -12.75
N ASP A 24 15.14 4.57 -11.71
CA ASP A 24 16.33 4.08 -11.02
C ASP A 24 16.05 3.59 -9.59
N GLU A 25 14.81 3.65 -9.11
CA GLU A 25 14.46 3.24 -7.74
C GLU A 25 13.37 2.16 -7.77
N THR A 26 13.75 0.95 -7.37
CA THR A 26 12.83 -0.17 -7.15
C THR A 26 11.97 0.13 -5.95
N ARG A 27 10.66 0.26 -6.16
CA ARG A 27 9.69 0.55 -5.11
C ARG A 27 8.48 -0.33 -5.30
N ASP A 28 7.94 -0.82 -4.19
CA ASP A 28 6.65 -1.49 -4.18
C ASP A 28 5.58 -0.52 -3.70
N ALA A 29 4.38 -0.71 -4.20
CA ALA A 29 3.19 -0.21 -3.56
C ALA A 29 2.25 -1.35 -3.21
N MET A 30 1.36 -1.09 -2.27
CA MET A 30 0.25 -1.97 -1.99
C MET A 30 -1.08 -1.20 -2.00
N ILE A 31 -2.15 -1.94 -2.27
CA ILE A 31 -3.51 -1.53 -2.00
C ILE A 31 -4.12 -2.47 -0.96
N GLY A 32 -4.59 -1.91 0.14
CA GLY A 32 -5.21 -2.66 1.23
C GLY A 32 -6.18 -1.82 2.04
N ARG A 33 -7.03 -2.48 2.82
CA ARG A 33 -7.99 -1.86 3.74
C ARG A 33 -7.39 -1.72 5.12
N ASP A 34 -7.55 -0.54 5.71
CA ASP A 34 -7.28 -0.36 7.14
C ASP A 34 -8.37 -0.97 8.03
N ASP A 35 -8.20 -0.85 9.35
CA ASP A 35 -9.06 -1.44 10.37
C ASP A 35 -10.53 -0.99 10.30
N ILE A 36 -10.77 0.22 9.81
CA ILE A 36 -12.10 0.80 9.59
C ILE A 36 -12.60 0.68 8.14
N GLY A 37 -11.90 -0.07 7.29
CA GLY A 37 -12.32 -0.43 5.94
C GLY A 37 -12.07 0.63 4.86
N ARG A 38 -11.22 1.64 5.12
CA ARG A 38 -10.78 2.58 4.08
C ARG A 38 -9.74 1.90 3.21
N LEU A 39 -9.94 1.97 1.90
CA LEU A 39 -8.97 1.44 0.93
C LEU A 39 -7.84 2.44 0.69
N LEU A 40 -6.62 2.01 0.95
CA LEU A 40 -5.41 2.82 0.94
C LEU A 40 -4.46 2.34 -0.16
N PHE A 41 -3.73 3.27 -0.75
CA PHE A 41 -2.58 3.01 -1.62
C PHE A 41 -1.33 3.48 -0.89
N VAL A 42 -0.37 2.58 -0.67
CA VAL A 42 0.81 2.83 0.15
C VAL A 42 2.07 2.43 -0.61
N VAL A 43 2.96 3.39 -0.86
CA VAL A 43 4.29 3.13 -1.44
C VAL A 43 5.26 2.84 -0.31
N HIS A 44 6.03 1.77 -0.43
CA HIS A 44 6.97 1.32 0.58
C HIS A 44 8.26 0.75 0.00
N LEU A 45 9.25 0.60 0.87
CA LEU A 45 10.49 -0.11 0.61
C LEU A 45 10.70 -1.17 1.69
N LEU A 46 11.22 -2.32 1.29
CA LEU A 46 11.83 -3.27 2.21
C LEU A 46 13.18 -2.70 2.65
N PHE A 47 13.39 -2.58 3.95
CA PHE A 47 14.60 -2.07 4.56
C PHE A 47 15.29 -3.20 5.34
N GLU A 48 16.63 -3.22 5.33
CA GLU A 48 17.44 -4.28 5.96
C GLU A 48 16.95 -4.63 7.38
N ASP A 49 16.97 -5.93 7.70
CA ASP A 49 16.41 -6.57 8.91
C ASP A 49 14.85 -6.60 9.01
N ASP A 50 14.16 -7.01 7.92
CA ASP A 50 12.71 -7.30 7.84
C ASP A 50 11.76 -6.10 8.08
N GLY A 51 12.25 -4.87 7.98
CA GLY A 51 11.45 -3.67 8.15
C GLY A 51 10.76 -3.21 6.87
N ILE A 52 9.55 -2.65 6.99
CA ILE A 52 8.89 -1.91 5.91
C ILE A 52 8.97 -0.41 6.21
N ARG A 53 9.57 0.36 5.30
CA ARG A 53 9.56 1.83 5.36
C ARG A 53 8.45 2.38 4.46
N LEU A 54 7.50 3.09 5.04
CA LEU A 54 6.48 3.81 4.27
C LEU A 54 7.06 5.09 3.68
N ILE A 55 6.91 5.27 2.37
CA ILE A 55 7.33 6.48 1.65
C ILE A 55 6.15 7.45 1.51
N SER A 56 4.99 6.91 1.09
CA SER A 56 3.78 7.71 0.91
C SER A 56 2.54 6.86 1.10
N ALA A 57 1.45 7.49 1.55
CA ALA A 57 0.17 6.84 1.71
C ALA A 57 -0.96 7.80 1.32
N ARG A 58 -1.96 7.28 0.62
CA ARG A 58 -3.17 8.01 0.26
C ARG A 58 -4.37 7.08 0.17
N ARG A 59 -5.55 7.66 0.01
CA ARG A 59 -6.73 6.86 -0.39
C ARG A 59 -6.53 6.32 -1.79
N ALA A 60 -6.99 5.09 -2.01
CA ALA A 60 -7.05 4.49 -3.33
C ALA A 60 -7.97 5.30 -4.25
N THR A 61 -7.59 5.44 -5.51
CA THR A 61 -8.44 6.04 -6.55
C THR A 61 -9.61 5.12 -6.89
N ARG A 62 -10.56 5.59 -7.70
CA ARG A 62 -11.68 4.75 -8.17
C ARG A 62 -11.18 3.57 -9.02
N GLU A 63 -10.15 3.77 -9.81
CA GLU A 63 -9.57 2.73 -10.68
C GLU A 63 -8.82 1.69 -9.85
N GLU A 64 -8.01 2.12 -8.90
CA GLU A 64 -7.32 1.27 -7.93
C GLU A 64 -8.27 0.47 -7.05
N ARG A 65 -9.39 1.07 -6.64
CA ARG A 65 -10.45 0.35 -5.94
C ARG A 65 -11.01 -0.77 -6.80
N ARG A 66 -11.33 -0.48 -8.07
CA ARG A 66 -11.80 -1.51 -8.99
C ARG A 66 -10.75 -2.60 -9.16
N PHE A 67 -9.47 -2.26 -9.27
CA PHE A 67 -8.40 -3.26 -9.35
C PHE A 67 -8.36 -4.16 -8.10
N TYR A 68 -8.45 -3.58 -6.90
CA TYR A 68 -8.48 -4.35 -5.66
C TYR A 68 -9.73 -5.24 -5.54
N GLU A 69 -10.90 -4.76 -5.98
CA GLU A 69 -12.18 -5.49 -5.90
C GLU A 69 -12.36 -6.54 -7.00
N ASN A 70 -11.61 -6.45 -8.10
CA ASN A 70 -11.65 -7.40 -9.21
C ASN A 70 -10.46 -8.36 -9.12
N GLU A 71 -10.60 -9.39 -8.28
CA GLU A 71 -9.92 -10.70 -8.24
C GLU A 71 -10.37 -11.40 -6.96
#